data_AF-A0A7R8YWH2-F1
#
_entry.id   AF-A0A7R8YWH2-F1
#
_cell.length_a   1.000
_cell.length_b   1.000
_cell.length_c   1.000
_cell.angle_alpha   90.00
_cell.angle_beta   90.00
_cell.angle_gamma   90.00
#
_symmetry.space_group_name_H-M   'P 1'
#
loop_
_entity.id
_entity.type
_entity.pdbx_description
1 polymer ?
#
loop_
_entity_poly.entity_id
_entity_poly.type
_entity_poly.pdbx_seq_one_letter_code
_entity_poly.pdbx_strand_id
1 'polypeptide(L)'
;MDEYDIPVPITNDLERRVADAFLIFDHHGNKTVDVREIGTILRFLGCVPTEDEINEIISATEFEDSNGTIHLSKFLPHVCQLLLERKMEPASPEKLLEAFHVLDPEEKGFLTKEELSTAMMEEGEPFTQACSFLFFSHILDIHT
;
A
#
# COMPACT_ATOMS: atom_id res chain seq x y z
N MET A 1 28.29 -0.51 -18.87
CA MET A 1 27.30 -1.54 -18.55
C MET A 1 26.51 -0.95 -17.43
N ASP A 2 25.33 -0.45 -17.76
CA ASP A 2 24.50 0.28 -16.79
C ASP A 2 24.04 -0.71 -15.73
N GLU A 3 24.13 -0.31 -14.46
CA GLU A 3 23.84 -1.16 -13.29
C GLU A 3 22.41 -1.75 -13.32
N TYR A 4 21.54 -1.15 -14.12
CA TYR A 4 20.13 -1.49 -14.31
C TYR A 4 19.86 -2.64 -15.31
N ASP A 5 20.84 -3.01 -16.13
CA ASP A 5 20.72 -4.12 -17.11
C ASP A 5 21.01 -5.50 -16.51
N ILE A 6 21.37 -5.55 -15.22
CA ILE A 6 21.61 -6.81 -14.51
C ILE A 6 20.26 -7.52 -14.30
N PRO A 7 20.11 -8.79 -14.75
CA PRO A 7 18.89 -9.56 -14.49
C PRO A 7 18.62 -9.65 -12.99
N VAL A 8 17.43 -9.24 -12.54
CA VAL A 8 16.99 -9.42 -11.16
C VAL A 8 16.62 -10.90 -11.00
N PRO A 9 17.39 -11.71 -10.24
CA PRO A 9 17.11 -13.12 -10.09
C PRO A 9 15.86 -13.30 -9.21
N ILE A 10 14.89 -14.04 -9.71
CA ILE A 10 13.70 -14.45 -8.94
C ILE A 10 13.93 -15.89 -8.50
N THR A 11 14.00 -16.10 -7.20
CA THR A 11 14.45 -17.36 -6.58
C THR A 11 13.33 -18.12 -5.89
N ASN A 12 12.23 -17.46 -5.54
CA ASN A 12 11.12 -18.04 -4.81
C ASN A 12 9.76 -17.46 -5.24
N ASP A 13 8.67 -18.07 -4.75
CA ASP A 13 7.31 -17.67 -5.12
C ASP A 13 6.90 -16.30 -4.57
N LEU A 14 7.46 -15.88 -3.43
CA LEU A 14 7.22 -14.54 -2.88
C LEU A 14 7.81 -13.47 -3.79
N GLU A 15 9.07 -13.63 -4.19
CA GLU A 15 9.75 -12.73 -5.13
C GLU A 15 9.02 -12.69 -6.46
N ARG A 16 8.55 -13.83 -6.97
CA ARG A 16 7.74 -13.86 -8.20
C ARG A 16 6.48 -13.03 -8.04
N ARG A 17 5.71 -13.24 -6.96
CA ARG A 17 4.48 -12.49 -6.69
C ARG A 17 4.71 -10.98 -6.60
N VAL A 18 5.77 -10.56 -5.91
CA VAL A 18 6.14 -9.14 -5.77
C VAL A 18 6.59 -8.54 -7.10
N ALA A 19 7.40 -9.27 -7.86
CA ALA A 19 7.83 -8.82 -9.19
C ALA A 19 6.65 -8.72 -10.18
N ASP A 20 5.77 -9.72 -10.20
CA ASP A 20 4.59 -9.72 -11.07
C ASP A 20 3.67 -8.54 -10.74
N ALA A 21 3.45 -8.25 -9.45
CA ALA A 21 2.68 -7.09 -9.03
C ALA A 21 3.33 -5.78 -9.50
N PHE A 22 4.64 -5.62 -9.34
CA PHE A 22 5.36 -4.43 -9.78
C PHE A 22 5.27 -4.22 -11.29
N LEU A 23 5.44 -5.29 -12.07
CA LEU A 23 5.47 -5.23 -13.54
C LEU A 23 4.09 -4.90 -14.15
N ILE A 24 2.99 -5.09 -13.42
CA ILE A 24 1.66 -4.62 -13.85
C ILE A 24 1.62 -3.09 -13.97
N PHE A 25 2.40 -2.38 -13.14
CA PHE A 25 2.45 -0.92 -13.09
C PHE A 25 3.65 -0.34 -13.85
N ASP A 26 4.51 -1.19 -14.43
CA ASP A 26 5.58 -0.77 -15.34
C ASP A 26 5.00 -0.45 -16.72
N HIS A 27 4.64 0.82 -16.93
CA HIS A 27 4.05 1.29 -18.19
C HIS A 27 5.03 1.28 -19.37
N HIS A 28 6.34 1.29 -19.12
CA HIS A 28 7.35 1.49 -20.15
C HIS A 28 8.14 0.21 -20.47
N GLY A 29 7.93 -0.87 -19.71
CA GLY A 29 8.65 -2.14 -19.85
C GLY A 29 10.13 -2.04 -19.50
N ASN A 30 10.52 -1.00 -18.75
CA ASN A 30 11.91 -0.70 -18.39
C ASN A 30 12.23 -1.07 -16.94
N LYS A 31 11.35 -1.82 -16.28
CA LYS A 31 11.44 -2.26 -14.88
C LYS A 31 11.51 -1.09 -13.89
N THR A 32 10.92 0.04 -14.24
CA THR A 32 10.75 1.18 -13.34
C THR A 32 9.28 1.53 -13.18
N VAL A 33 8.93 2.02 -12.00
CA VAL A 33 7.61 2.59 -11.71
C VAL A 33 7.79 3.95 -11.05
N ASP A 34 6.77 4.79 -11.15
CA ASP A 34 6.76 6.08 -10.47
C ASP A 34 6.59 5.87 -8.95
N VAL A 35 7.25 6.70 -8.13
CA VAL A 35 7.13 6.64 -6.66
C VAL A 35 5.67 6.75 -6.18
N ARG A 36 4.80 7.40 -6.94
CA ARG A 36 3.36 7.52 -6.65
C ARG A 36 2.60 6.20 -6.75
N GLU A 37 3.11 5.22 -7.50
CA GLU A 37 2.49 3.91 -7.69
C GLU A 37 2.79 2.94 -6.54
N ILE A 38 3.77 3.25 -5.68
CA ILE A 38 4.26 2.33 -4.62
C ILE A 38 3.14 1.94 -3.66
N GLY A 39 2.36 2.90 -3.19
CA GLY A 39 1.22 2.63 -2.30
C GLY A 39 0.18 1.73 -2.96
N THR A 40 -0.06 1.90 -4.26
CA THR A 40 -1.01 1.08 -5.02
C THR A 40 -0.51 -0.35 -5.20
N ILE A 41 0.78 -0.53 -5.53
CA ILE A 41 1.42 -1.85 -5.66
C ILE A 41 1.37 -2.62 -4.33
N LEU A 42 1.68 -1.97 -3.21
CA LEU A 42 1.64 -2.59 -1.88
C LEU A 42 0.22 -3.03 -1.50
N ARG A 43 -0.78 -2.21 -1.79
CA ARG A 43 -2.20 -2.56 -1.57
C ARG A 43 -2.65 -3.70 -2.49
N PHE A 44 -2.18 -3.72 -3.74
CA PHE A 44 -2.41 -4.84 -4.66
C PHE A 44 -1.80 -6.16 -4.15
N LEU A 45 -0.67 -6.09 -3.44
CA LEU A 45 -0.05 -7.24 -2.77
C LEU A 45 -0.80 -7.72 -1.50
N GLY A 46 -1.88 -7.03 -1.11
CA GLY A 46 -2.69 -7.33 0.07
C GLY A 46 -2.20 -6.69 1.36
N CYS A 47 -1.30 -5.70 1.27
CA CYS A 47 -0.77 -4.98 2.42
C CYS A 47 -1.64 -3.76 2.75
N VAL A 48 -1.56 -3.28 3.99
CA VAL A 48 -2.24 -2.07 4.45
C VAL A 48 -1.18 -1.09 4.98
N PRO A 49 -0.34 -0.50 4.10
CA PRO A 49 0.70 0.42 4.53
C PRO A 49 0.12 1.78 4.93
N THR A 50 0.74 2.40 5.93
CA THR A 50 0.57 3.81 6.27
C THR A 50 1.34 4.71 5.31
N GLU A 51 1.00 5.99 5.24
CA GLU A 51 1.73 6.95 4.39
C GLU A 51 3.20 7.11 4.84
N ASP A 52 3.47 7.03 6.14
CA ASP A 52 4.83 7.04 6.67
C ASP A 52 5.63 5.82 6.21
N GLU A 53 5.06 4.61 6.28
CA GLU A 53 5.72 3.39 5.77
C GLU A 53 5.95 3.46 4.25
N ILE A 54 5.02 4.04 3.48
CA ILE A 54 5.22 4.26 2.04
C ILE A 54 6.40 5.20 1.81
N ASN A 55 6.47 6.31 2.54
CA ASN A 55 7.57 7.27 2.44
C ASN A 55 8.91 6.65 2.84
N GLU A 56 8.94 5.78 3.86
CA GLU A 56 10.13 5.03 4.24
C GLU A 56 10.60 4.09 3.12
N ILE A 57 9.67 3.35 2.49
CA ILE A 57 9.98 2.46 1.36
C ILE A 57 10.51 3.26 0.18
N ILE A 58 9.87 4.39 -0.17
CA ILE A 58 10.33 5.28 -1.25
C ILE A 58 11.74 5.76 -0.93
N SER A 59 11.97 6.32 0.26
CA SER A 59 13.27 6.82 0.68
C SER A 59 14.37 5.75 0.68
N ALA A 60 14.02 4.49 0.96
CA ALA A 60 14.95 3.37 0.98
C ALA A 60 15.26 2.78 -0.42
N THR A 61 14.41 3.05 -1.42
CA THR A 61 14.49 2.40 -2.74
C THR A 61 14.71 3.37 -3.91
N GLU A 62 14.46 4.65 -3.71
CA GLU A 62 14.75 5.74 -4.65
C GLU A 62 16.26 6.08 -4.64
N PHE A 63 16.78 6.49 -5.79
CA PHE A 63 18.14 7.06 -5.90
C PHE A 63 18.07 8.57 -6.08
N GLU A 64 19.10 9.31 -5.63
CA GLU A 64 19.19 10.77 -5.76
C GLU A 64 18.98 11.28 -7.21
N ASP A 65 19.34 10.48 -8.22
CA ASP A 65 19.22 10.83 -9.64
C ASP A 65 18.04 10.16 -10.38
N SER A 66 17.16 9.45 -9.67
CA SER A 66 16.12 8.60 -10.30
C SER A 66 14.85 9.34 -10.74
N ASN A 67 14.80 10.66 -10.58
CA ASN A 67 13.75 11.53 -11.12
C ASN A 67 12.32 11.10 -10.75
N GLY A 68 12.12 10.58 -9.52
CA GLY A 68 10.81 10.11 -9.04
C GLY A 68 10.44 8.70 -9.50
N THR A 69 11.41 7.86 -9.84
CA THR A 69 11.18 6.48 -10.27
C THR A 69 11.95 5.48 -9.42
N ILE A 70 11.36 4.30 -9.20
CA ILE A 70 11.96 3.19 -8.47
C ILE A 70 12.17 2.04 -9.43
N HIS A 71 13.35 1.43 -9.39
CA HIS A 71 13.68 0.26 -10.19
C HIS A 71 13.39 -1.05 -9.44
N LEU A 72 12.93 -2.08 -10.16
CA LEU A 72 12.56 -3.39 -9.60
C LEU A 72 13.67 -4.01 -8.74
N SER A 73 14.94 -3.82 -9.13
CA SER A 73 16.11 -4.38 -8.41
C SER A 73 16.24 -3.86 -6.97
N LYS A 74 15.69 -2.68 -6.65
CA LYS A 74 15.67 -2.12 -5.29
C LYS A 74 14.37 -2.43 -4.57
N PHE A 75 13.25 -2.30 -5.27
CA PHE A 75 11.93 -2.58 -4.72
C PHE A 75 11.78 -4.02 -4.25
N LEU A 76 12.15 -4.99 -5.11
CA LEU A 76 11.92 -6.41 -4.87
C LEU A 76 12.53 -6.92 -3.56
N PRO A 77 13.86 -6.79 -3.31
CA PRO A 77 14.45 -7.30 -2.07
C PRO A 77 13.91 -6.56 -0.83
N HIS A 78 13.67 -5.25 -0.94
CA HIS A 78 13.18 -4.45 0.19
C HIS A 78 11.76 -4.86 0.60
N VAL A 79 10.84 -4.93 -0.36
CA VAL A 79 9.45 -5.33 -0.08
C VAL A 79 9.36 -6.79 0.34
N CYS A 80 10.13 -7.70 -0.29
CA CYS A 80 10.16 -9.09 0.16
C CYS A 80 10.59 -9.21 1.63
N GLN A 81 11.60 -8.43 2.06
CA GLN A 81 12.03 -8.39 3.45
C GLN A 81 10.89 -7.93 4.38
N LEU A 82 10.19 -6.84 4.04
CA LEU A 82 9.08 -6.33 4.84
C LEU A 82 7.93 -7.34 4.97
N LEU A 83 7.62 -8.06 3.89
CA LEU A 83 6.58 -9.09 3.90
C LEU A 83 6.97 -10.32 4.73
N LEU A 84 8.25 -10.72 4.69
CA LEU A 84 8.77 -11.80 5.56
C LEU A 84 8.75 -11.40 7.04
N GLU A 85 8.95 -10.12 7.34
CA GLU A 85 8.82 -9.53 8.68
C GLU A 85 7.35 -9.33 9.11
N ARG A 86 6.38 -9.67 8.25
CA ARG A 86 4.93 -9.49 8.49
C ARG A 86 4.55 -8.04 8.79
N LYS A 87 5.28 -7.08 8.20
CA LYS A 87 4.95 -5.66 8.27
C LYS A 87 3.80 -5.34 7.31
N MET A 88 3.01 -4.32 7.68
CA MET A 88 1.86 -3.86 6.89
C MET A 88 0.79 -4.96 6.66
N GLU A 89 0.75 -6.01 7.50
CA GLU A 89 -0.33 -7.01 7.45
C GLU A 89 -1.66 -6.37 7.88
N PRO A 90 -2.78 -6.77 7.25
CA PRO A 90 -4.09 -6.34 7.71
C PRO A 90 -4.33 -6.79 9.16
N ALA A 91 -5.11 -6.00 9.91
CA ALA A 91 -5.56 -6.38 11.23
C ALA A 91 -6.33 -7.71 11.19
N SER A 92 -6.20 -8.51 12.25
CA SER A 92 -6.91 -9.79 12.32
C SER A 92 -8.43 -9.57 12.34
N PRO A 93 -9.23 -10.55 11.86
CA PRO A 93 -10.68 -10.44 11.87
C PRO A 93 -11.25 -10.13 13.25
N GLU A 94 -10.65 -10.66 14.31
CA GLU A 94 -11.07 -10.42 15.69
C GLU A 94 -10.87 -8.95 16.10
N LYS A 95 -9.72 -8.36 15.75
CA LYS A 95 -9.45 -6.93 16.01
C LYS A 95 -10.36 -6.02 15.21
N LEU A 96 -10.64 -6.37 13.96
CA LEU A 96 -11.57 -5.62 13.11
C LEU A 96 -13.00 -5.68 13.67
N LEU A 97 -13.42 -6.85 14.15
CA LEU A 97 -14.73 -7.02 14.78
C LEU A 97 -14.85 -6.24 16.09
N GLU A 98 -13.81 -6.26 16.93
CA GLU A 98 -13.75 -5.45 18.16
C GLU A 98 -13.86 -3.95 17.86
N ALA A 99 -13.08 -3.46 16.88
CA ALA A 99 -13.16 -2.07 16.44
C ALA A 99 -14.55 -1.72 15.89
N PHE A 100 -15.18 -2.64 15.16
CA PHE A 100 -16.53 -2.45 14.65
C PHE A 100 -17.55 -2.30 15.79
N HIS A 101 -17.47 -3.11 16.84
CA HIS A 101 -18.36 -3.00 17.99
C HIS A 101 -18.18 -1.68 18.78
N VAL A 102 -16.97 -1.12 18.79
CA VAL A 102 -16.75 0.23 19.36
C VAL A 102 -17.50 1.30 18.55
N LEU A 103 -17.55 1.16 17.23
CA LEU A 103 -18.23 2.10 16.32
C LEU A 103 -19.74 1.88 16.24
N ASP A 104 -20.23 0.67 16.52
CA ASP A 104 -21.64 0.29 16.52
C ASP A 104 -22.12 -0.10 17.94
N PRO A 105 -22.22 0.87 18.88
CA PRO A 105 -22.63 0.60 20.26
C PRO A 105 -24.09 0.13 20.38
N GLU A 106 -24.89 0.35 19.33
CA GLU A 106 -26.28 -0.09 19.26
C GLU A 106 -26.44 -1.52 18.72
N GLU A 107 -25.33 -2.20 18.38
CA GLU A 107 -25.30 -3.55 17.81
C GLU A 107 -26.23 -3.71 16.58
N LYS A 108 -26.31 -2.68 15.74
CA LYS A 108 -27.08 -2.70 14.49
C LYS A 108 -26.54 -3.74 13.50
N GLY A 109 -25.25 -4.08 13.59
CA GLY A 109 -24.53 -4.95 12.68
C GLY A 109 -24.15 -4.28 11.36
N PHE A 110 -24.34 -2.96 11.24
CA PHE A 110 -23.93 -2.15 10.09
C PHE A 110 -23.58 -0.72 10.53
N LEU A 111 -22.69 -0.08 9.78
CA LEU A 111 -22.37 1.35 9.91
C LEU A 111 -22.83 2.08 8.64
N THR A 112 -23.53 3.18 8.83
CA THR A 112 -23.85 4.12 7.75
C THR A 112 -22.63 4.94 7.37
N LYS A 113 -22.66 5.55 6.18
CA LYS A 113 -21.57 6.42 5.71
C LYS A 113 -21.37 7.60 6.68
N GLU A 114 -22.46 8.13 7.21
CA GLU A 114 -22.48 9.25 8.14
C GLU A 114 -21.85 8.87 9.48
N GLU A 115 -22.16 7.68 10.01
CA GLU A 115 -21.58 7.15 11.25
C GLU A 115 -20.08 6.91 11.10
N LEU A 116 -19.68 6.25 10.01
CA LEU A 116 -18.26 6.02 9.72
C LEU A 116 -17.50 7.33 9.53
N SER A 117 -18.07 8.30 8.79
CA SER A 117 -17.45 9.60 8.58
C SER A 117 -17.34 10.40 9.88
N THR A 118 -18.32 10.29 10.77
CA THR A 118 -18.27 10.94 12.10
C THR A 118 -17.18 10.32 12.95
N ALA A 119 -17.11 8.99 13.02
CA ALA A 119 -16.08 8.28 13.77
C ALA A 119 -14.66 8.64 13.30
N MET A 120 -14.43 8.75 11.99
CA MET A 120 -13.14 9.14 11.42
C MET A 120 -12.75 10.61 11.68
N MET A 121 -13.70 11.46 12.08
CA MET A 121 -13.47 12.87 12.43
C MET A 121 -13.37 13.10 13.94
N GLU A 122 -14.01 12.27 14.76
CA GLU A 122 -14.04 12.40 16.22
C GLU A 122 -12.91 11.63 16.93
N GLU A 123 -12.46 10.50 16.37
CA GLU A 123 -11.43 9.63 16.98
C GLU A 123 -10.14 9.61 16.12
N GLY A 124 -9.12 10.38 16.54
CA GLY A 124 -7.78 10.40 15.92
C GLY A 124 -7.32 11.76 15.40
N GLU A 125 -6.21 11.80 14.62
CA GLU A 125 -5.84 13.00 13.88
C GLU A 125 -6.96 13.33 12.88
N PRO A 126 -7.46 14.59 12.85
CA PRO A 126 -8.64 14.92 12.08
C PRO A 126 -8.36 14.70 10.59
N PHE A 127 -9.03 13.69 10.01
CA PHE A 127 -9.10 13.55 8.56
C PHE A 127 -9.80 14.81 8.00
N THR A 128 -9.01 15.74 7.47
CA THR A 128 -9.56 16.88 6.73
C THR A 128 -10.39 16.36 5.56
N GLN A 129 -11.47 17.05 5.19
CA GLN A 129 -12.40 16.61 4.13
C GLN A 129 -11.69 16.22 2.83
N ALA A 130 -10.53 16.82 2.51
CA ALA A 130 -9.73 16.44 1.35
C ALA A 130 -9.19 14.99 1.42
N CYS A 131 -8.78 14.51 2.60
CA CYS A 131 -8.29 13.14 2.79
C CYS A 131 -9.43 12.10 2.77
N SER A 132 -10.64 12.45 3.25
CA SER A 132 -11.79 11.53 3.18
C SER A 132 -12.25 11.29 1.74
N PHE A 133 -12.24 12.32 0.89
CA PHE A 133 -12.52 12.16 -0.54
C PHE A 133 -11.55 11.23 -1.26
N LEU A 134 -10.25 11.31 -0.95
CA LEU A 134 -9.23 10.44 -1.56
C LEU A 134 -9.31 9.00 -1.06
N PHE A 135 -9.61 8.79 0.23
CA PHE A 135 -9.81 7.45 0.79
C PHE A 135 -11.04 6.76 0.19
N PHE A 136 -12.16 7.47 0.07
CA PHE A 136 -13.36 6.92 -0.56
C PHE A 136 -13.20 6.74 -2.08
N SER A 137 -12.44 7.59 -2.79
CA SER A 137 -12.18 7.36 -4.22
C SER A 137 -11.25 6.17 -4.44
N HIS A 138 -10.15 6.03 -3.69
CA HIS A 138 -9.22 4.92 -3.88
C HIS A 138 -9.79 3.56 -3.46
N ILE A 139 -10.70 3.51 -2.48
CA ILE A 139 -11.28 2.25 -2.00
C ILE A 139 -12.55 1.87 -2.77
N LEU A 140 -13.34 2.82 -3.28
CA LEU A 140 -14.59 2.52 -4.00
C LEU A 140 -14.46 2.53 -5.52
N ASP A 141 -13.43 3.16 -6.12
CA ASP A 141 -13.29 3.24 -7.59
C ASP A 141 -12.54 2.05 -8.23
N ILE A 142 -12.15 1.00 -7.46
CA ILE A 142 -11.55 -0.22 -8.05
C ILE A 142 -12.63 -1.09 -8.75
N HIS A 143 -13.91 -0.73 -8.67
CA HIS A 143 -14.98 -1.36 -9.45
C HIS A 143 -15.90 -0.33 -10.14
N THR A 144 -15.39 0.27 -11.22
CA THR A 144 -16.22 0.64 -12.38
C THR A 144 -15.48 0.36 -13.67
#